data_AF-A0A380FJD2-F1
#
_entry.id   AF-A0A380FJD2-F1
#
_cell.length_a   1.000
_cell.length_b   1.000
_cell.length_c   1.000
_cell.angle_alpha   90.00
_cell.angle_beta   90.00
_cell.angle_gamma   90.00
#
_symmetry.space_group_name_H-M   'P 1'
#
loop_
_entity.id
_entity.type
_entity.pdbx_description
1 polymer ?
#
loop_
_entity_poly.entity_id
_entity_poly.type
_entity_poly.pdbx_seq_one_letter_code
_entity_poly.pdbx_strand_id
1 'polypeptide(L)'
;MMNTRSDLSYKAVLDLQQRYNVDLSDVDLIINATMTPDYKTPSVASYVQSKLGLKNCGAIDINAACAGFTYALNLANGMITSEQNKKVLVIGAESLSKVTDYSDRSTCILFGDGAGAFLVEF
;
A
#
# COMPACT_ATOMS: atom_id res chain seq x y z
N MET A 1 -12.79 13.19 10.13
CA MET A 1 -12.52 11.75 9.98
C MET A 1 -11.01 11.59 10.04
N MET A 2 -10.47 10.95 11.08
CA MET A 2 -9.03 10.74 11.21
C MET A 2 -8.61 9.71 10.16
N ASN A 3 -7.80 10.10 9.17
CA ASN A 3 -7.30 9.16 8.18
C ASN A 3 -6.19 8.32 8.82
N THR A 4 -6.47 7.04 9.10
CA THR A 4 -5.40 6.07 9.37
C THR A 4 -4.66 5.76 8.07
N ARG A 5 -3.46 5.21 8.13
CA ARG A 5 -2.71 4.88 6.91
C ARG A 5 -3.40 3.78 6.14
N SER A 6 -3.96 2.83 6.86
CA SER A 6 -4.76 1.76 6.30
C SER A 6 -6.00 2.30 5.57
N ASP A 7 -6.60 3.39 6.07
CA ASP A 7 -7.67 4.08 5.34
C ASP A 7 -7.16 4.81 4.10
N LEU A 8 -5.96 5.42 4.13
CA LEU A 8 -5.36 6.04 2.95
C LEU A 8 -5.06 4.98 1.88
N SER A 9 -4.46 3.85 2.25
CA SER A 9 -4.22 2.71 1.35
C SER A 9 -5.53 2.23 0.73
N TYR A 10 -6.57 2.00 1.54
CA TYR A 10 -7.87 1.55 1.03
C TYR A 10 -8.51 2.56 0.07
N LYS A 11 -8.45 3.86 0.39
CA LYS A 11 -8.97 4.93 -0.49
C LYS A 11 -8.22 5.01 -1.81
N ALA A 12 -6.90 4.81 -1.81
CA ALA A 12 -6.11 4.77 -3.05
C ALA A 12 -6.53 3.60 -3.94
N VAL A 13 -6.86 2.45 -3.36
CA VAL A 13 -7.38 1.30 -4.11
C VAL A 13 -8.78 1.58 -4.67
N LEU A 14 -9.67 2.21 -3.90
CA LEU A 14 -10.99 2.60 -4.41
C LEU A 14 -10.89 3.62 -5.56
N ASP A 15 -9.97 4.59 -5.45
CA ASP A 15 -9.70 5.57 -6.51
C ASP A 15 -9.18 4.87 -7.78
N LEU A 16 -8.24 3.93 -7.66
CA LEU A 16 -7.78 3.08 -8.77
C LEU A 16 -8.96 2.31 -9.41
N GLN A 17 -9.77 1.64 -8.60
CA GLN A 17 -10.91 0.85 -9.07
C GLN A 17 -11.92 1.73 -9.81
N GLN A 18 -12.22 2.91 -9.27
CA GLN A 18 -13.16 3.86 -9.88
C GLN A 18 -12.62 4.45 -11.20
N ARG A 19 -11.33 4.81 -11.25
CA ARG A 19 -10.73 5.46 -12.43
C ARG A 19 -10.57 4.51 -13.62
N TYR A 20 -10.25 3.25 -13.35
CA TYR A 20 -9.89 2.30 -14.40
C TYR A 20 -10.91 1.16 -14.58
N ASN A 21 -11.96 1.12 -13.75
CA ASN A 21 -13.02 0.10 -13.79
C ASN A 21 -12.44 -1.33 -13.79
N VAL A 22 -11.48 -1.59 -12.91
CA VAL A 22 -10.78 -2.88 -12.79
C VAL A 22 -11.49 -3.80 -11.80
N ASP A 23 -11.51 -5.10 -12.10
CA ASP A 23 -11.93 -6.12 -11.13
C ASP A 23 -10.75 -6.49 -10.23
N LEU A 24 -11.01 -6.44 -8.92
CA LEU A 24 -10.05 -6.78 -7.87
C LEU A 24 -10.35 -8.14 -7.22
N SER A 25 -11.44 -8.81 -7.61
CA SER A 25 -11.91 -10.05 -6.98
C SER A 25 -10.94 -11.23 -7.11
N ASP A 26 -10.06 -11.16 -8.10
CA ASP A 26 -9.04 -12.14 -8.48
C ASP A 26 -7.60 -11.67 -8.14
N VAL A 27 -7.43 -10.62 -7.32
CA VAL A 27 -6.10 -10.23 -6.83
C VAL A 27 -5.53 -11.33 -5.93
N ASP A 28 -4.36 -11.83 -6.30
CA ASP A 28 -3.70 -12.94 -5.59
C ASP A 28 -2.80 -12.46 -4.45
N LEU A 29 -2.31 -11.22 -4.51
CA LEU A 29 -1.38 -10.65 -3.53
C LEU A 29 -1.53 -9.13 -3.40
N ILE A 30 -1.52 -8.63 -2.17
CA ILE A 30 -1.38 -7.21 -1.84
C ILE A 30 0.01 -6.96 -1.24
N ILE A 31 0.75 -6.03 -1.82
CA ILE A 31 2.03 -5.54 -1.29
C ILE A 31 1.85 -4.07 -0.92
N ASN A 32 1.98 -3.73 0.36
CA ASN A 32 1.90 -2.35 0.83
C ASN A 32 3.26 -1.85 1.34
N ALA A 33 3.85 -0.91 0.62
CA ALA A 33 5.10 -0.25 0.97
C ALA A 33 4.85 0.89 1.96
N THR A 34 5.40 0.75 3.17
CA THR A 34 5.06 1.63 4.28
C THR A 34 6.13 1.56 5.39
N MET A 35 6.58 2.71 5.91
CA MET A 35 7.56 2.78 7.01
C MET A 35 6.99 3.21 8.36
N THR A 36 5.74 3.66 8.39
CA THR A 36 5.07 4.19 9.59
C THR A 36 3.73 3.50 9.90
N PRO A 37 3.61 2.15 9.81
CA PRO A 37 2.34 1.40 9.86
C PRO A 37 1.47 1.72 11.08
N ASP A 38 0.14 1.55 10.97
CA ASP A 38 -0.79 1.83 12.08
C ASP A 38 -0.56 0.89 13.27
N TYR A 39 -0.15 -0.35 13.01
CA TYR A 39 0.10 -1.38 14.02
C TYR A 39 1.39 -2.14 13.71
N LYS A 40 1.99 -2.78 14.73
CA LYS A 40 3.08 -3.75 14.51
C LYS A 40 2.56 -5.05 13.89
N THR A 41 1.34 -5.43 14.23
CA THR A 41 0.57 -6.53 13.66
C THR A 41 -0.91 -6.27 13.97
N PRO A 42 -1.85 -6.52 13.03
CA PRO A 42 -1.67 -7.02 11.66
C PRO A 42 -1.05 -5.99 10.71
N SER A 43 -0.71 -6.41 9.48
CA SER A 43 -0.17 -5.52 8.43
C SER A 43 -1.25 -4.60 7.85
N VAL A 44 -0.82 -3.49 7.26
CA VAL A 44 -1.70 -2.57 6.51
C VAL A 44 -2.30 -3.27 5.29
N ALA A 45 -1.50 -4.08 4.59
CA ALA A 45 -1.98 -4.92 3.50
C ALA A 45 -3.15 -5.83 3.93
N SER A 46 -3.06 -6.48 5.10
CA SER A 46 -4.14 -7.35 5.62
C SER A 46 -5.41 -6.56 5.98
N TYR A 47 -5.29 -5.31 6.42
CA TYR A 47 -6.45 -4.45 6.60
C TYR A 47 -7.16 -4.18 5.26
N VAL A 48 -6.39 -3.81 4.23
CA VAL A 48 -6.94 -3.55 2.88
C VAL A 48 -7.58 -4.81 2.31
N GLN A 49 -6.90 -5.96 2.44
CA GLN A 49 -7.43 -7.28 2.05
C GLN A 49 -8.81 -7.54 2.67
N SER A 50 -8.92 -7.34 4.00
CA SER A 50 -10.17 -7.54 4.74
C SER A 50 -11.27 -6.59 4.25
N LYS A 51 -10.95 -5.31 4.02
CA LYS A 51 -11.90 -4.31 3.52
C LYS A 51 -12.39 -4.58 2.10
N LEU A 52 -11.56 -5.18 1.25
CA LEU A 52 -11.92 -5.60 -0.11
C LEU A 52 -12.63 -6.96 -0.15
N GLY A 53 -12.66 -7.70 0.96
CA GLY A 53 -13.30 -9.03 1.02
C GLY A 53 -12.52 -10.14 0.33
N LEU A 54 -11.21 -9.97 0.12
CA LEU A 54 -10.37 -10.89 -0.65
C LEU A 54 -9.88 -12.08 0.21
N LYS A 55 -10.61 -13.20 0.14
CA LYS A 55 -10.37 -14.37 1.00
C LYS A 55 -9.13 -15.21 0.62
N ASN A 56 -8.77 -15.24 -0.65
CA ASN A 56 -7.67 -16.07 -1.17
C ASN A 56 -6.45 -15.24 -1.60
N CYS A 57 -6.33 -14.02 -1.09
CA CYS A 57 -5.29 -13.07 -1.44
C CYS A 57 -4.21 -13.06 -0.35
N GLY A 58 -2.93 -13.17 -0.73
CA GLY A 58 -1.82 -12.90 0.18
C GLY A 58 -1.76 -11.42 0.56
N ALA A 59 -1.18 -11.10 1.72
CA ALA A 59 -1.04 -9.70 2.15
C ALA A 59 0.26 -9.50 2.91
N ILE A 60 1.12 -8.62 2.40
CA ILE A 60 2.41 -8.30 3.02
C ILE A 60 2.69 -6.80 3.02
N ASP A 61 3.32 -6.33 4.10
CA ASP A 61 3.92 -5.00 4.15
C ASP A 61 5.42 -5.11 3.90
N ILE A 62 5.99 -4.11 3.21
CA ILE A 62 7.43 -3.95 3.09
C ILE A 62 7.86 -2.56 3.55
N ASN A 63 9.03 -2.49 4.19
CA ASN A 63 9.63 -1.24 4.61
C ASN A 63 10.99 -1.06 3.92
N ALA A 64 11.04 -0.14 2.95
CA ALA A 64 12.27 0.32 2.32
C ALA A 64 12.26 1.85 2.14
N ALA A 65 11.68 2.55 3.12
CA ALA A 65 11.57 4.01 3.13
C ALA A 65 11.02 4.61 1.81
N CYS A 66 11.61 5.71 1.32
CA CYS A 66 11.20 6.37 0.08
C CYS A 66 11.35 5.48 -1.17
N ALA A 67 12.19 4.44 -1.11
CA ALA A 67 12.33 3.45 -2.19
C ALA A 67 11.29 2.31 -2.08
N GLY A 68 10.44 2.33 -1.05
CA GLY A 68 9.45 1.28 -0.78
C GLY A 68 8.59 0.94 -1.98
N PHE A 69 8.10 1.95 -2.69
CA PHE A 69 7.21 1.72 -3.83
C PHE A 69 7.91 1.03 -5.02
N THR A 70 9.12 1.45 -5.37
CA THR A 70 9.88 0.81 -6.46
C THR A 70 10.33 -0.60 -6.11
N TYR A 71 10.63 -0.86 -4.82
CA TYR A 71 10.91 -2.20 -4.32
C TYR A 71 9.66 -3.08 -4.38
N ALA A 72 8.49 -2.57 -4.01
CA ALA A 72 7.23 -3.30 -4.09
C ALA A 72 6.87 -3.66 -5.54
N LEU A 73 7.09 -2.73 -6.48
CA LEU A 73 6.91 -3.01 -7.91
C LEU A 73 7.87 -4.09 -8.42
N ASN A 74 9.14 -4.04 -8.02
CA ASN A 74 10.11 -5.07 -8.41
C ASN A 74 9.73 -6.45 -7.86
N LEU A 75 9.25 -6.51 -6.61
CA LEU A 75 8.72 -7.74 -6.02
C LEU A 75 7.49 -8.25 -6.77
N ALA A 76 6.52 -7.37 -7.05
CA ALA A 76 5.32 -7.72 -7.81
C ALA A 76 5.69 -8.28 -9.21
N ASN A 77 6.61 -7.63 -9.91
CA ASN A 77 7.13 -8.11 -11.18
C ASN A 77 7.75 -9.50 -11.06
N GLY A 78 8.56 -9.74 -10.02
CA GLY A 78 9.13 -11.07 -9.74
C GLY A 78 8.07 -12.13 -9.50
N MET A 79 7.02 -11.83 -8.73
CA MET A 79 5.91 -12.75 -8.46
C MET A 79 5.11 -13.07 -9.71
N ILE A 80 4.88 -12.07 -10.58
CA ILE A 80 4.13 -12.25 -11.82
C ILE A 80 4.94 -13.02 -12.86
N THR A 81 6.19 -12.62 -13.08
CA THR A 81 7.05 -13.25 -14.10
C THR A 81 7.51 -14.66 -13.73
N SER A 82 7.46 -15.02 -12.44
CA SER A 82 7.66 -16.40 -11.97
C SER A 82 6.37 -17.23 -11.92
N GLU A 83 5.26 -16.68 -12.41
CA GLU A 83 3.92 -17.30 -12.43
C GLU A 83 3.37 -17.68 -11.04
N GLN A 84 3.93 -17.12 -9.96
CA GLN A 84 3.45 -17.34 -8.59
C GLN A 84 2.17 -16.57 -8.29
N ASN A 85 1.99 -15.41 -8.93
CA ASN A 85 0.79 -14.58 -8.85
C ASN A 85 0.43 -14.09 -10.25
N LYS A 86 -0.86 -13.95 -10.56
CA LYS A 86 -1.33 -13.40 -11.85
C LYS A 86 -1.65 -11.92 -11.73
N LYS A 87 -2.18 -11.51 -10.57
CA LYS A 87 -2.60 -10.14 -10.30
C LYS A 87 -2.15 -9.71 -8.91
N VAL A 88 -1.35 -8.64 -8.87
CA VAL A 88 -0.76 -8.10 -7.64
C VAL A 88 -1.16 -6.64 -7.47
N LEU A 89 -1.72 -6.31 -6.31
CA LEU A 89 -2.04 -4.94 -5.93
C LEU A 89 -0.88 -4.34 -5.14
N VAL A 90 -0.23 -3.34 -5.71
CA VAL A 90 0.91 -2.64 -5.11
C VAL A 90 0.46 -1.28 -4.58
N ILE A 91 0.67 -1.04 -3.29
CA ILE A 91 0.24 0.17 -2.61
C ILE A 91 1.46 0.84 -1.99
N GLY A 92 1.60 2.15 -2.15
CA GLY A 92 2.52 2.96 -1.36
C GLY A 92 1.69 3.93 -0.51
N ALA A 93 1.86 3.91 0.81
CA ALA A 93 1.10 4.78 1.70
C ALA A 93 1.92 5.25 2.89
N GLU A 94 1.90 6.56 3.12
CA GLU A 94 2.60 7.21 4.21
C GLU A 94 1.74 8.26 4.93
N SER A 95 2.04 8.47 6.20
CA SER A 95 1.47 9.48 7.09
C SER A 95 2.61 10.02 7.94
N LEU A 96 3.59 10.62 7.27
CA LEU A 96 4.80 11.09 7.92
C LEU A 96 4.53 12.25 8.88
N SER A 97 3.40 12.95 8.73
CA SER A 97 2.94 13.95 9.71
C SER A 97 2.88 13.41 11.13
N LYS A 98 2.53 12.12 11.30
CA LYS A 98 2.40 11.48 12.62
C LYS A 98 3.74 11.18 13.31
N VAL A 99 4.83 11.16 12.55
CA VAL A 99 6.19 10.88 13.07
C VAL A 99 7.13 12.08 12.93
N THR A 100 6.62 13.20 12.44
CA THR A 100 7.38 14.43 12.25
C THR A 100 7.59 15.13 13.59
N ASP A 101 8.83 15.52 13.89
CA ASP A 101 9.13 16.45 14.98
C ASP A 101 8.82 17.88 14.54
N TYR A 102 7.68 18.41 15.00
CA TYR A 102 7.25 19.75 14.66
C TYR A 102 8.07 20.87 15.34
N SER A 103 8.94 20.54 16.30
CA SER A 103 9.88 21.51 16.87
C SER A 103 11.09 21.75 15.96
N ASP A 104 11.43 20.79 15.10
CA ASP A 104 12.49 20.91 14.11
C ASP A 104 12.00 21.60 12.83
N ARG A 105 12.27 22.90 12.73
CA ARG A 105 11.91 23.72 11.57
C ARG A 105 12.61 23.32 10.27
N SER A 106 13.68 22.55 10.32
CA SER A 106 14.39 22.11 9.12
C SER A 106 13.67 20.99 8.37
N THR A 107 12.84 20.19 9.06
CA THR A 107 12.16 19.02 8.50
C THR A 107 10.64 19.10 8.56
N CYS A 108 10.06 19.85 9.51
CA CYS A 108 8.61 19.81 9.76
C CYS A 108 7.72 20.36 8.63
N ILE A 109 8.30 21.07 7.66
CA ILE A 109 7.62 21.60 6.48
C ILE A 109 7.67 20.66 5.27
N LEU A 110 8.45 19.58 5.32
CA LEU A 110 8.74 18.73 4.17
C LEU A 110 7.75 17.59 3.99
N PHE A 111 7.24 17.05 5.09
CA PHE A 111 6.56 15.77 5.11
C PHE A 111 5.04 15.92 5.15
N GLY A 112 4.37 15.01 4.45
CA GLY A 112 2.92 14.94 4.39
C GLY A 112 2.41 13.50 4.39
N ASP A 113 1.10 13.39 4.22
CA ASP A 113 0.39 12.13 4.21
C ASP A 113 -0.17 11.89 2.81
N GLY A 114 -0.10 10.65 2.33
CA GLY A 114 -0.57 10.30 1.00
C GLY A 114 -0.51 8.80 0.74
N ALA A 115 -1.28 8.36 -0.25
CA ALA A 115 -1.24 6.99 -0.74
C ALA A 115 -1.48 6.92 -2.25
N GLY A 116 -0.92 5.89 -2.89
CA GLY A 116 -1.15 5.53 -4.28
C GLY A 116 -1.21 4.01 -4.44
N ALA A 117 -1.98 3.54 -5.42
CA ALA A 117 -2.17 2.12 -5.68
C ALA A 117 -2.01 1.83 -7.18
N PHE A 118 -1.39 0.70 -7.49
CA PHE A 118 -1.13 0.19 -8.83
C PHE A 118 -1.58 -1.26 -8.89
N LEU A 119 -2.27 -1.63 -9.96
CA LEU A 119 -2.53 -3.02 -10.30
C LEU A 119 -1.46 -3.48 -11.28
N VAL A 120 -0.81 -4.59 -10.97
CA VAL A 120 0.17 -5.24 -11.86
C VAL A 120 -0.37 -6.61 -12.21
N GLU A 121 -0.50 -6.89 -13.50
CA GLU A 121 -1.02 -8.16 -14.03
C GLU A 121 -0.34 -8.48 -15.37
N PHE A 122 -0.42 -9.74 -15.80
CA PHE A 122 0.12 -10.23 -17.08
C PHE A 122 -0.89 -10.11 -18.21
#